data_AF-A0A3M1SE61-F1
#
_entry.id   AF-A0A3M1SE61-F1
#
_cell.length_a   1.000
_cell.length_b   1.000
_cell.length_c   1.000
_cell.angle_alpha   90.00
_cell.angle_beta   90.00
_cell.angle_gamma   90.00
#
_symmetry.space_group_name_H-M   'P 1'
#
loop_
_entity.id
_entity.type
_entity.pdbx_description
1 polymer ?
#
loop_
_entity_poly.entity_id
_entity_poly.type
_entity_poly.pdbx_seq_one_letter_code
_entity_poly.pdbx_strand_id
1 'polypeptide(L)'
;MTNNSPMQRQSYSLLCLLALIAVICAIATTTAVANGLTIHALERHGDEALLVRQCLQRNGAIQEWLQPNGRIARICQLENGKFGVEIIDDQGRNITAFIKNKMRTLEQVEQYMRNKGAELLWSR
;
A
#
# COMPACT_ATOMS: atom_id res chain seq x y z
N MET A 1 -22.60 37.83 49.66
CA MET A 1 -23.69 37.66 48.68
C MET A 1 -23.14 38.02 47.30
N THR A 2 -22.74 37.03 46.50
CA THR A 2 -22.24 37.23 45.13
C THR A 2 -23.24 36.60 44.17
N ASN A 3 -24.03 37.45 43.51
CA ASN A 3 -24.98 37.05 42.48
C ASN A 3 -24.21 36.65 41.21
N ASN A 4 -24.09 35.34 40.99
CA ASN A 4 -23.61 34.80 39.72
C ASN A 4 -24.76 34.81 38.72
N SER A 5 -24.72 35.77 37.79
CA SER A 5 -25.70 35.92 36.72
C SER A 5 -25.73 34.68 35.82
N PRO A 6 -26.91 34.11 35.51
CA PRO A 6 -27.06 32.84 34.77
C PRO A 6 -26.58 32.90 33.31
N MET A 7 -26.33 34.10 32.78
CA MET A 7 -25.96 34.32 31.38
C MET A 7 -24.54 33.83 31.03
N GLN A 8 -23.63 33.71 32.02
CA GLN A 8 -22.24 33.33 31.77
C GLN A 8 -22.05 31.81 31.62
N ARG A 9 -22.98 30.97 32.13
CA ARG A 9 -22.87 29.50 32.06
C ARG A 9 -23.19 28.93 30.68
N GLN A 10 -24.05 29.58 29.91
CA GLN A 10 -24.46 29.10 28.58
C GLN A 10 -23.33 29.21 27.55
N SER A 11 -22.49 30.25 27.63
CA SER A 11 -21.40 30.46 26.67
C SER A 11 -20.30 29.41 26.79
N TYR A 12 -19.94 28.99 28.00
CA TYR A 12 -18.91 27.94 28.20
C TYR A 12 -19.40 26.56 27.76
N SER A 13 -20.69 26.24 27.95
CA SER A 13 -21.26 24.97 27.52
C SER A 13 -21.27 24.81 26.00
N LEU A 14 -21.52 25.91 25.26
CA LEU A 14 -21.50 25.90 23.80
C LEU A 14 -20.08 25.78 23.26
N LEU A 15 -19.11 26.48 23.88
CA LEU A 15 -17.69 26.41 23.52
C LEU A 15 -17.10 25.01 23.75
N CYS A 16 -17.45 24.34 24.86
CA CYS A 16 -17.03 22.97 25.12
C CYS A 16 -17.61 21.98 24.09
N LEU A 17 -18.86 22.16 23.68
CA LEU A 17 -19.49 21.31 22.67
C LEU A 17 -18.81 21.47 21.30
N LEU A 18 -18.51 22.70 20.89
CA LEU A 18 -17.82 22.99 19.63
C LEU A 18 -16.39 22.44 19.62
N ALA A 19 -15.66 22.56 20.74
CA ALA A 19 -14.33 21.98 20.88
C ALA A 19 -14.35 20.44 20.79
N LEU A 20 -15.36 19.80 21.40
CA LEU A 20 -15.53 18.34 21.33
C LEU A 20 -15.82 17.87 19.90
N ILE A 21 -16.71 18.56 19.18
CA ILE A 21 -17.03 18.27 17.78
C ILE A 21 -15.78 18.45 16.89
N ALA A 22 -14.99 19.50 17.11
CA ALA A 22 -13.76 19.73 16.36
C ALA A 22 -12.73 18.61 16.58
N VAL A 23 -12.59 18.10 17.82
CA VAL A 23 -11.70 16.97 18.14
C VAL A 23 -12.20 15.67 17.49
N ILE A 24 -13.50 15.39 17.52
CA ILE A 24 -14.08 14.22 16.86
C ILE A 24 -13.87 14.29 15.34
N CYS A 25 -14.09 15.45 14.72
CA CYS A 25 -13.82 15.66 13.30
C CYS A 25 -12.34 15.48 12.96
N ALA A 26 -11.42 15.90 13.82
CA ALA A 26 -9.99 15.72 13.61
C ALA A 26 -9.54 14.25 13.69
N ILE A 27 -10.19 13.44 14.53
CA ILE A 27 -9.89 11.99 14.63
C ILE A 27 -10.43 11.24 13.40
N ALA A 28 -11.58 11.64 12.87
CA ALA A 28 -12.24 10.97 11.75
C ALA A 28 -11.50 11.08 10.40
N THR A 29 -10.49 11.94 10.26
CA THR A 29 -9.74 12.11 8.99
C THR A 29 -8.58 11.14 8.80
N THR A 30 -8.32 10.22 9.73
CA THR A 30 -7.06 9.45 9.74
C THR A 30 -7.10 8.04 9.13
N THR A 31 -8.22 7.58 8.53
CA THR A 31 -8.30 6.17 8.04
C THR A 31 -8.68 6.02 6.57
N ALA A 32 -8.10 6.81 5.67
CA ALA A 32 -8.19 6.60 4.23
C ALA A 32 -6.84 6.19 3.63
N VAL A 33 -6.24 5.12 4.13
CA VAL A 33 -5.16 4.45 3.39
C VAL A 33 -5.83 3.58 2.33
N ALA A 34 -6.00 4.16 1.15
CA ALA A 34 -6.60 3.51 0.00
C ALA A 34 -5.79 2.24 -0.35
N ASN A 35 -6.37 1.08 -0.05
CA ASN A 35 -5.93 -0.21 -0.55
C ASN A 35 -6.10 -0.22 -2.06
N GLY A 36 -5.10 0.25 -2.79
CA GLY A 36 -5.01 0.19 -4.26
C GLY A 36 -4.81 -1.24 -4.79
N LEU A 37 -5.50 -2.23 -4.23
CA LEU A 37 -5.71 -3.51 -4.88
C LEU A 37 -6.85 -3.32 -5.88
N THR A 38 -6.52 -3.36 -7.16
CA THR A 38 -7.55 -3.44 -8.20
C THR A 38 -8.29 -4.76 -8.04
N ILE A 39 -9.62 -4.74 -8.18
CA ILE A 39 -10.50 -5.91 -8.02
C ILE A 39 -10.00 -7.10 -8.85
N HIS A 40 -9.42 -6.84 -10.02
CA HIS A 40 -8.81 -7.86 -10.90
C HIS A 40 -7.60 -8.60 -10.33
N ALA A 41 -6.74 -7.94 -9.54
CA ALA A 41 -5.58 -8.58 -8.93
C ALA A 41 -6.02 -9.56 -7.83
N LEU A 42 -7.04 -9.18 -7.04
CA LEU A 42 -7.63 -10.04 -6.01
C LEU A 42 -8.40 -11.23 -6.64
N GLU A 43 -9.11 -11.00 -7.74
CA GLU A 43 -9.94 -12.03 -8.38
C GLU A 43 -9.12 -13.16 -9.03
N ARG A 44 -7.90 -12.88 -9.53
CA ARG A 44 -7.04 -13.90 -10.15
C ARG A 44 -5.99 -14.53 -9.23
N HIS A 45 -5.47 -13.78 -8.26
CA HIS A 45 -4.35 -14.21 -7.43
C HIS A 45 -4.59 -14.04 -5.92
N GLY A 46 -5.79 -13.59 -5.51
CA GLY A 46 -6.29 -13.62 -4.14
C GLY A 46 -5.27 -13.23 -3.09
N ASP A 47 -5.04 -14.15 -2.15
CA ASP A 47 -4.12 -14.00 -1.02
C ASP A 47 -2.67 -13.79 -1.44
N GLU A 48 -2.24 -14.34 -2.58
CA GLU A 48 -0.86 -14.15 -3.06
C GLU A 48 -0.61 -12.67 -3.40
N ALA A 49 -1.57 -12.00 -4.04
CA ALA A 49 -1.44 -10.59 -4.39
C ALA A 49 -1.31 -9.71 -3.14
N LEU A 50 -2.08 -10.02 -2.09
CA LEU A 50 -2.03 -9.32 -0.81
C LEU A 50 -0.66 -9.52 -0.13
N LEU A 51 -0.14 -10.75 -0.11
CA LEU A 51 1.17 -11.05 0.47
C LEU A 51 2.31 -10.31 -0.23
N VAL A 52 2.29 -10.26 -1.57
CA VAL A 52 3.29 -9.51 -2.35
C VAL A 52 3.19 -8.01 -2.08
N ARG A 53 1.97 -7.47 -2.01
CA ARG A 53 1.73 -6.05 -1.70
C ARG A 53 2.27 -5.68 -0.31
N GLN A 54 1.98 -6.51 0.69
CA GLN A 54 2.48 -6.31 2.06
C GLN A 54 4.01 -6.39 2.12
N CYS A 55 4.61 -7.34 1.39
CA CYS A 55 6.07 -7.45 1.26
C CYS A 55 6.67 -6.14 0.75
N LEU A 56 6.14 -5.62 -0.36
CA LEU A 56 6.64 -4.39 -0.99
C LEU A 56 6.42 -3.14 -0.11
N GLN A 57 5.31 -3.07 0.63
CA GLN A 57 5.07 -1.97 1.57
C GLN A 57 6.03 -2.00 2.78
N ARG A 58 6.34 -3.18 3.29
CA ARG A 58 7.19 -3.34 4.48
C ARG A 58 8.68 -3.20 4.17
N ASN A 59 9.14 -3.87 3.11
CA ASN A 59 10.55 -4.03 2.82
C ASN A 59 11.01 -3.19 1.61
N GLY A 60 10.08 -2.72 0.80
CA GLY A 60 10.36 -2.17 -0.53
C GLY A 60 10.66 -3.26 -1.55
N ALA A 61 10.84 -2.85 -2.81
CA ALA A 61 11.36 -3.73 -3.83
C ALA A 61 12.85 -4.02 -3.58
N ILE A 62 13.29 -5.23 -3.88
CA ILE A 62 14.72 -5.56 -4.00
C ILE A 62 15.24 -5.26 -5.41
N GLN A 63 14.37 -5.36 -6.42
CA GLN A 63 14.68 -5.03 -7.81
C GLN A 63 13.43 -4.51 -8.53
N GLU A 64 13.65 -3.65 -9.51
CA GLU A 64 12.64 -3.18 -10.45
C GLU A 64 13.08 -3.43 -11.89
N TRP A 65 12.15 -3.88 -12.72
CA TRP A 65 12.41 -4.27 -14.11
C TRP A 65 11.40 -3.63 -15.06
N LEU A 66 11.87 -3.05 -16.16
CA LEU A 66 11.03 -2.54 -17.24
C LEU A 66 10.67 -3.68 -18.18
N GLN A 67 9.38 -3.93 -18.37
CA GLN A 67 8.87 -4.91 -19.32
C GLN A 67 8.77 -4.30 -20.73
N PRO A 68 8.83 -5.11 -21.81
CA PRO A 68 8.72 -4.61 -23.19
C PRO A 68 7.43 -3.83 -23.51
N ASN A 69 6.37 -4.04 -22.72
CA ASN A 69 5.10 -3.34 -22.85
C ASN A 69 5.03 -2.02 -22.03
N GLY A 70 6.16 -1.54 -21.51
CA GLY A 70 6.27 -0.30 -20.73
C GLY A 70 5.86 -0.43 -19.25
N ARG A 71 5.50 -1.63 -18.78
CA ARG A 71 5.13 -1.87 -17.37
C ARG A 71 6.36 -2.10 -16.51
N ILE A 72 6.23 -1.85 -15.21
CA ILE A 72 7.30 -2.08 -14.25
C ILE A 72 6.96 -3.31 -13.40
N ALA A 73 7.91 -4.25 -13.33
CA ALA A 73 7.86 -5.38 -12.42
C ALA A 73 8.69 -5.10 -11.18
N ARG A 74 8.07 -5.11 -10.00
CA ARG A 74 8.71 -4.96 -8.70
C ARG A 74 8.84 -6.30 -8.02
N ILE A 75 10.06 -6.64 -7.61
CA ILE A 75 10.37 -7.92 -6.96
C ILE A 75 10.53 -7.69 -5.46
N CYS A 76 9.95 -8.57 -4.64
CA CYS A 76 10.15 -8.60 -3.19
C CYS A 76 10.36 -10.03 -2.69
N GLN A 77 11.19 -10.23 -1.67
CA GLN A 77 11.36 -11.53 -1.03
C GLN A 77 10.43 -11.64 0.18
N LEU A 78 9.55 -12.64 0.17
CA LEU A 78 8.61 -12.93 1.25
C LEU A 78 9.34 -13.59 2.43
N GLU A 79 8.72 -13.55 3.62
CA GLU A 79 9.27 -14.14 4.86
C GLU A 79 9.56 -15.64 4.74
N ASN A 80 8.81 -16.36 3.89
CA ASN A 80 9.02 -17.78 3.63
C ASN A 80 10.13 -18.07 2.59
N GLY A 81 10.91 -17.05 2.22
CA GLY A 81 12.01 -17.14 1.25
C GLY A 81 11.57 -17.20 -0.22
N LYS A 82 10.28 -17.21 -0.52
CA LYS A 82 9.77 -17.13 -1.91
C LYS A 82 9.89 -15.70 -2.43
N PHE A 83 9.78 -15.55 -3.76
CA PHE A 83 9.78 -14.25 -4.42
C PHE A 83 8.40 -13.87 -4.93
N GLY A 84 8.00 -12.64 -4.62
CA GLY A 84 6.79 -11.99 -5.09
C GLY A 84 7.11 -11.04 -6.23
N VAL A 85 6.21 -10.98 -7.21
CA VAL A 85 6.30 -10.04 -8.32
C VAL A 85 5.01 -9.24 -8.38
N GLU A 86 5.12 -7.92 -8.34
CA GLU A 86 4.03 -7.00 -8.63
C GLU A 86 4.29 -6.31 -9.97
N ILE A 87 3.28 -6.24 -10.83
CA ILE A 87 3.33 -5.51 -12.08
C ILE A 87 2.47 -4.25 -11.95
N ILE A 88 3.08 -3.10 -12.21
CA ILE A 88 2.42 -1.81 -12.27
C ILE A 88 2.51 -1.21 -13.68
N ASP A 89 1.57 -0.36 -14.04
CA ASP A 89 1.67 0.45 -15.25
C ASP A 89 2.52 1.71 -15.03
N ASP A 90 2.63 2.52 -16.08
CA ASP A 90 3.35 3.81 -16.11
C ASP A 90 2.76 4.86 -15.15
N GLN A 91 1.52 4.68 -14.72
CA GLN A 91 0.84 5.51 -13.71
C GLN A 91 0.98 4.94 -12.30
N GLY A 92 1.71 3.83 -12.11
CA GLY A 92 1.90 3.17 -10.84
C GLY A 92 0.68 2.37 -10.35
N ARG A 93 -0.32 2.13 -11.22
CA ARG A 93 -1.50 1.35 -10.87
C ARG A 93 -1.16 -0.14 -10.90
N ASN A 94 -1.62 -0.87 -9.89
CA ASN A 94 -1.43 -2.32 -9.82
C ASN A 94 -2.24 -3.03 -10.92
N ILE A 95 -1.53 -3.74 -11.79
CA ILE A 95 -2.12 -4.57 -12.84
C ILE A 95 -2.29 -6.02 -12.35
N THR A 96 -1.27 -6.57 -11.69
CA THR A 96 -1.31 -7.90 -11.11
C THR A 96 -0.19 -8.08 -10.07
N ALA A 97 -0.36 -9.03 -9.16
CA ALA A 97 0.69 -9.48 -8.26
C ALA A 97 0.57 -11.00 -8.05
N PHE A 98 1.70 -11.71 -7.97
CA PHE A 98 1.73 -13.16 -7.80
C PHE A 98 3.05 -13.65 -7.18
N ILE A 99 3.04 -14.86 -6.61
CA ILE A 99 4.24 -15.49 -6.02
C ILE A 99 4.87 -16.45 -7.04
N LYS A 100 6.19 -16.37 -7.20
CA LYS A 100 6.97 -17.32 -8.02
C LYS A 100 7.30 -18.59 -7.22
N ASN A 101 6.31 -19.47 -7.10
CA ASN A 101 6.40 -20.71 -6.30
C ASN A 101 7.55 -21.68 -6.71
N LYS A 102 8.02 -21.63 -7.96
CA LYS A 102 9.10 -22.50 -8.47
C LYS A 102 10.49 -21.88 -8.39
N MET A 103 10.61 -20.60 -8.06
CA MET A 103 11.89 -19.88 -8.03
C MET A 103 12.31 -19.71 -6.57
N ARG A 104 13.47 -20.24 -6.22
CA ARG A 104 14.01 -20.28 -4.86
C ARG A 104 15.13 -19.28 -4.63
N THR A 105 15.75 -18.78 -5.69
CA THR A 105 16.84 -17.80 -5.63
C THR A 105 16.51 -16.58 -6.48
N LEU A 106 17.16 -15.46 -6.19
CA LEU A 106 16.96 -14.22 -6.93
C LEU A 106 17.37 -14.38 -8.39
N GLU A 107 18.49 -15.06 -8.65
CA GLU A 107 19.04 -15.31 -9.99
C GLU A 107 18.03 -16.03 -10.89
N GLN A 108 17.23 -16.95 -10.34
CA GLN A 108 16.17 -17.62 -11.10
C GLN A 108 15.05 -16.64 -11.50
N VAL A 109 14.74 -15.68 -10.64
CA VAL A 109 13.76 -14.62 -10.93
C VAL A 109 14.33 -13.65 -11.96
N GLU A 110 15.60 -13.25 -11.85
CA GLU A 110 16.28 -12.42 -12.85
C GLU A 110 16.30 -13.08 -14.23
N GLN A 111 16.67 -14.37 -14.28
CA GLN A 111 16.64 -15.14 -15.53
C GLN A 111 15.24 -15.18 -16.12
N TYR A 112 14.21 -15.34 -15.27
CA TYR A 112 12.82 -15.26 -15.73
C TYR A 112 12.49 -13.87 -16.32
N MET A 113 12.93 -12.78 -15.69
CA MET A 113 12.70 -11.42 -16.20
C MET A 113 13.41 -11.20 -17.54
N ARG A 114 14.67 -11.60 -17.65
CA ARG A 114 15.45 -11.54 -18.91
C ARG A 114 14.79 -12.36 -20.02
N ASN A 115 14.32 -13.57 -19.71
CA ASN A 115 13.59 -14.42 -20.66
C ASN A 115 12.26 -13.82 -21.12
N LYS A 116 11.71 -12.85 -20.37
CA LYS A 116 10.53 -12.06 -20.75
C LYS A 116 10.89 -10.78 -21.50
N GLY A 117 12.17 -10.57 -21.81
CA GLY A 117 12.67 -9.35 -22.45
C GLY A 117 12.66 -8.14 -21.52
N ALA A 118 12.55 -8.34 -20.21
CA ALA A 118 12.58 -7.23 -19.27
C ALA A 118 14.02 -6.78 -18.99
N GLU A 119 14.18 -5.48 -18.77
CA GLU A 119 15.45 -4.83 -18.49
C GLU A 119 15.51 -4.38 -17.02
N LEU A 120 16.64 -4.59 -16.36
CA LEU A 120 16.82 -4.18 -14.97
C LEU A 120 16.89 -2.66 -14.90
N LEU A 121 15.99 -2.04 -14.15
CA LEU A 121 15.98 -0.59 -13.90
C LEU A 121 16.79 -0.25 -12.65
N TRP A 122 16.61 -1.04 -11.59
CA TRP A 122 17.20 -0.75 -10.29
C TRP A 122 17.32 -2.02 -9.43
N SER A 123 18.34 -2.06 -8.57
CA SER A 123 18.56 -3.10 -7.56
C SER A 123 19.04 -2.46 -6.25
N ARG A 124 18.58 -2.98 -5.12
CA ARG A 124 19.12 -2.68 -3.78
C ARG A 124 20.38 -3.48 -3.50
#